data_AF-A0A9D5J772-F1
#
_entry.id   AF-A0A9D5J772-F1
#
_cell.length_a   1.000
_cell.length_b   1.000
_cell.length_c   1.000
_cell.angle_alpha   90.00
_cell.angle_beta   90.00
_cell.angle_gamma   90.00
#
_symmetry.space_group_name_H-M   'P 1'
#
loop_
_entity.id
_entity.type
_entity.pdbx_description
1 polymer ?
#
loop_
_entity_poly.entity_id
_entity_poly.type
_entity_poly.pdbx_seq_one_letter_code
_entity_poly.pdbx_strand_id
1 'polypeptide(L)'
;MHPTLARLNAPVGSRLAHVYQTPWLRLPYRVDVVNSASWEGSFANAADGYFQIVTSSGDKENSGPVAVDLLYHEASHSVVEPSRGTIGRAISRAAQAADKPEPSELWHALIFYTPSTIIRTLVEQSESRPYRGYPEIAGLSTRVWPRYFAAFARYWQPYVEGRGTLQGALTSVVNSVYQTVVPRTGGLRSSLAQFG
;
A
#
# COMPACT_ATOMS: atom_id res chain seq x y z
N MET A 1 -12.80 -7.29 22.36
CA MET A 1 -12.22 -6.62 21.17
C MET A 1 -11.20 -5.61 21.65
N HIS A 2 -9.98 -5.61 21.10
CA HIS A 2 -8.93 -4.66 21.50
C HIS A 2 -9.39 -3.21 21.21
N PRO A 3 -9.19 -2.22 22.12
CA PRO A 3 -9.71 -0.86 21.95
C PRO A 3 -9.29 -0.18 20.65
N THR A 4 -8.04 -0.40 20.22
CA THR A 4 -7.52 0.13 18.95
C THR A 4 -8.27 -0.42 17.74
N LEU A 5 -8.55 -1.72 17.72
CA LEU A 5 -9.28 -2.33 16.61
C LEU A 5 -10.73 -1.84 16.59
N ALA A 6 -11.40 -1.75 17.74
CA ALA A 6 -12.76 -1.22 17.84
C ALA A 6 -12.87 0.20 17.25
N ARG A 7 -11.88 1.04 17.55
CA ARG A 7 -11.80 2.43 17.06
C ARG A 7 -11.51 2.54 15.57
N LEU A 8 -10.59 1.73 15.05
CA LEU A 8 -10.09 1.85 13.68
C LEU A 8 -10.89 1.04 12.65
N ASN A 9 -11.57 -0.04 13.06
CA ASN A 9 -12.16 -1.01 12.13
C ASN A 9 -13.14 -0.38 11.12
N ALA A 10 -14.22 0.25 11.60
CA ALA A 10 -15.22 0.84 10.72
C ALA A 10 -14.67 1.93 9.76
N PRO A 11 -13.92 2.94 10.23
CA PRO A 11 -13.42 3.99 9.33
C PRO A 11 -12.37 3.48 8.34
N VAL A 12 -11.47 2.58 8.74
CA VAL A 12 -10.46 2.01 7.84
C VAL A 12 -11.12 1.15 6.77
N GLY A 13 -12.00 0.22 7.17
CA GLY A 13 -12.70 -0.67 6.25
C GLY A 13 -13.53 0.11 5.21
N SER A 14 -14.30 1.11 5.65
CA SER A 14 -15.10 1.94 4.74
C SER A 14 -14.22 2.72 3.75
N ARG A 15 -13.15 3.36 4.24
CA ARG A 15 -12.26 4.16 3.39
C ARG A 15 -11.49 3.31 2.39
N LEU A 16 -11.02 2.13 2.77
CA LEU A 16 -10.35 1.20 1.86
C LEU A 16 -11.29 0.69 0.77
N ALA A 17 -12.52 0.28 1.10
CA ALA A 17 -13.50 -0.15 0.09
C ALA A 17 -13.78 0.97 -0.93
N HIS A 18 -13.86 2.22 -0.46
CA HIS A 18 -14.01 3.38 -1.33
C HIS A 18 -12.78 3.61 -2.23
N VAL A 19 -11.57 3.61 -1.68
CA VAL A 19 -10.31 3.78 -2.42
C VAL A 19 -10.07 2.64 -3.42
N TYR A 20 -10.44 1.42 -3.07
CA TYR A 20 -10.34 0.27 -3.98
C TYR A 20 -11.51 0.18 -4.98
N GLN A 21 -12.50 1.06 -4.86
CA GLN A 21 -13.75 1.06 -5.64
C GLN A 21 -14.41 -0.34 -5.67
N THR A 22 -14.30 -1.07 -4.56
CA THR A 22 -14.71 -2.47 -4.46
C THR A 22 -15.22 -2.74 -3.05
N PRO A 23 -16.44 -3.27 -2.89
CA PRO A 23 -16.90 -3.68 -1.57
C PRO A 23 -16.07 -4.86 -1.06
N TRP A 24 -15.88 -4.94 0.25
CA TRP A 24 -15.31 -6.14 0.87
C TRP A 24 -16.18 -7.35 0.54
N LEU A 25 -15.55 -8.46 0.19
CA LEU A 25 -16.23 -9.69 -0.16
C LEU A 25 -16.41 -10.54 1.09
N ARG A 26 -17.48 -11.33 1.20
CA ARG A 26 -17.57 -12.43 2.19
C ARG A 26 -17.33 -12.01 3.65
N LEU A 27 -17.83 -10.84 4.06
CA LEU A 27 -17.78 -10.41 5.45
C LEU A 27 -18.74 -11.24 6.34
N PRO A 28 -18.41 -11.42 7.64
CA PRO A 28 -17.15 -11.02 8.29
C PRO A 28 -15.99 -11.98 7.94
N TYR A 29 -14.76 -11.46 7.89
CA TYR A 29 -13.58 -12.31 7.78
C TYR A 29 -13.29 -13.03 9.09
N ARG A 30 -12.95 -14.32 8.99
CA ARG A 30 -12.40 -15.07 10.12
C ARG A 30 -10.97 -14.62 10.38
N VAL A 31 -10.66 -14.29 11.62
CA VAL A 31 -9.32 -13.89 12.05
C VAL A 31 -8.89 -14.81 13.18
N ASP A 32 -7.87 -15.62 12.93
CA ASP A 32 -7.27 -16.50 13.92
C ASP A 32 -5.98 -15.86 14.45
N VAL A 33 -5.92 -15.68 15.78
CA VAL A 33 -4.75 -15.16 16.47
C VAL A 33 -3.98 -16.34 17.06
N VAL A 34 -2.75 -16.55 16.60
CA VAL A 34 -1.90 -17.69 16.95
C VAL A 34 -0.58 -17.21 17.54
N ASN A 35 0.15 -18.06 18.28
CA ASN A 35 1.44 -17.64 18.85
C ASN A 35 2.45 -17.21 17.76
N SER A 36 2.52 -17.98 16.68
CA SER A 36 3.34 -17.68 15.50
C SER A 36 2.61 -18.19 14.25
N ALA A 37 2.40 -17.33 13.26
CA ALA A 37 1.70 -17.61 12.02
C ALA A 37 2.68 -18.01 10.91
N SER A 38 3.57 -17.09 10.54
CA SER A 38 4.65 -17.28 9.58
C SER A 38 5.83 -16.35 9.94
N TRP A 39 6.89 -16.39 9.15
CA TRP A 39 8.02 -15.45 9.29
C TRP A 39 7.63 -14.01 8.93
N GLU A 40 6.56 -13.81 8.14
CA GLU A 40 6.01 -12.47 7.81
C GLU A 40 5.07 -11.91 8.90
N GLY A 41 4.79 -12.67 9.97
CA GLY A 41 3.93 -12.25 11.08
C GLY A 41 2.43 -12.47 10.83
N SER A 42 1.96 -12.41 9.59
CA SER A 42 0.58 -12.73 9.19
C SER A 42 0.49 -13.32 7.79
N PHE A 43 -0.62 -13.99 7.49
CA PHE A 43 -0.97 -14.40 6.14
C PHE A 43 -2.49 -14.59 5.98
N ALA A 44 -2.97 -14.50 4.74
CA ALA A 44 -4.35 -14.79 4.36
C ALA A 44 -4.46 -16.08 3.53
N ASN A 45 -5.45 -16.92 3.88
CA ASN A 45 -5.89 -18.05 3.07
C ASN A 45 -7.17 -17.68 2.33
N ALA A 46 -7.18 -17.89 1.01
CA ALA A 46 -8.38 -17.77 0.19
C ALA A 46 -8.67 -19.11 -0.49
N ALA A 47 -9.89 -19.60 -0.33
CA ALA A 47 -10.43 -20.75 -1.04
C ALA A 47 -11.87 -20.44 -1.49
N ASP A 48 -12.46 -21.28 -2.34
CA ASP A 48 -13.84 -21.08 -2.77
C ASP A 48 -14.79 -21.04 -1.56
N GLY A 49 -15.52 -19.92 -1.42
CA GLY A 49 -16.41 -19.67 -0.29
C GLY A 49 -15.74 -19.25 1.03
N TYR A 50 -14.41 -19.15 1.11
CA TYR A 50 -13.69 -18.94 2.37
C TYR A 50 -12.58 -17.88 2.27
N PHE A 51 -12.45 -17.04 3.30
CA PHE A 51 -11.32 -16.12 3.49
C PHE A 51 -10.98 -16.05 4.99
N GLN A 52 -9.74 -16.36 5.33
CA GLN A 52 -9.24 -16.40 6.71
C GLN A 52 -7.92 -15.66 6.79
N ILE A 53 -7.79 -14.86 7.83
CA ILE A 53 -6.54 -14.20 8.18
C ILE A 53 -5.97 -14.90 9.41
N VAL A 54 -4.68 -15.22 9.39
CA VAL A 54 -3.94 -15.76 10.52
C VAL A 54 -2.86 -14.76 10.91
N THR A 55 -2.79 -14.39 12.20
CA THR A 55 -1.88 -13.33 12.67
C THR A 55 -1.17 -13.74 13.97
N SER A 56 0.12 -13.40 14.08
CA SER A 56 0.97 -13.79 15.21
C SER A 56 0.79 -12.87 16.41
N SER A 57 0.43 -13.41 17.58
CA SER A 57 0.41 -12.66 18.85
C SER A 57 1.76 -12.63 19.56
N GLY A 58 2.67 -13.54 19.22
CA GLY A 58 4.00 -13.63 19.84
C GLY A 58 4.98 -12.56 19.32
N ASP A 59 4.66 -11.90 18.21
CA ASP A 59 5.45 -10.81 17.66
C ASP A 59 5.03 -9.48 18.32
N LYS A 60 5.97 -8.86 19.04
CA LYS A 60 5.73 -7.58 19.72
C LYS A 60 5.54 -6.43 18.74
N GLU A 61 6.08 -6.54 17.53
CA GLU A 61 5.88 -5.54 16.47
C GLU A 61 4.47 -5.62 15.88
N ASN A 62 3.80 -6.78 16.02
CA ASN A 62 2.40 -6.98 15.65
C ASN A 62 1.45 -6.60 16.82
N SER A 63 1.54 -5.35 17.27
CA SER A 63 0.72 -4.84 18.37
C SER A 63 0.16 -3.44 18.12
N GLY A 64 -0.90 -3.07 18.84
CA GLY A 64 -1.52 -1.75 18.72
C GLY A 64 -2.02 -1.45 17.29
N PRO A 65 -1.85 -0.21 16.78
CA PRO A 65 -2.29 0.13 15.43
C PRO A 65 -1.50 -0.58 14.32
N VAL A 66 -0.26 -1.02 14.58
CA VAL A 66 0.55 -1.77 13.60
C VAL A 66 -0.09 -3.14 13.30
N ALA A 67 -0.68 -3.78 14.31
CA ALA A 67 -1.47 -5.00 14.09
C ALA A 67 -2.69 -4.77 13.19
N VAL A 68 -3.26 -3.56 13.23
CA VAL A 68 -4.37 -3.17 12.35
C VAL A 68 -3.88 -2.92 10.93
N ASP A 69 -2.68 -2.35 10.74
CA ASP A 69 -2.04 -2.25 9.41
C ASP A 69 -1.93 -3.61 8.75
N LEU A 70 -1.37 -4.60 9.46
CA LEU A 70 -1.20 -5.96 8.97
C LEU A 70 -2.54 -6.64 8.70
N LEU A 71 -3.51 -6.53 9.61
CA LEU A 71 -4.83 -7.13 9.40
C LEU A 71 -5.50 -6.61 8.10
N TYR A 72 -5.39 -5.31 7.84
CA TYR A 72 -5.97 -4.72 6.63
C TYR A 72 -5.12 -4.94 5.38
N HIS A 73 -3.81 -5.11 5.50
CA HIS A 73 -2.97 -5.63 4.43
C HIS A 73 -3.47 -7.02 3.99
N GLU A 74 -3.61 -7.95 4.95
CA GLU A 74 -4.11 -9.30 4.67
C GLU A 74 -5.52 -9.29 4.07
N ALA A 75 -6.42 -8.51 4.67
CA ALA A 75 -7.78 -8.35 4.14
C ALA A 75 -7.77 -7.81 2.70
N SER A 76 -6.85 -6.91 2.34
CA SER A 76 -6.80 -6.30 1.01
C SER A 76 -6.49 -7.30 -0.11
N HIS A 77 -5.84 -8.43 0.18
CA HIS A 77 -5.67 -9.50 -0.81
C HIS A 77 -7.02 -9.96 -1.41
N SER A 78 -8.10 -9.97 -0.62
CA SER A 78 -9.44 -10.39 -1.08
C SER A 78 -10.04 -9.55 -2.21
N VAL A 79 -9.59 -8.30 -2.39
CA VAL A 79 -10.20 -7.34 -3.35
C VAL A 79 -9.20 -6.66 -4.28
N VAL A 80 -7.90 -6.70 -3.98
CA VAL A 80 -6.85 -6.02 -4.76
C VAL A 80 -6.07 -6.97 -5.67
N GLU A 81 -6.02 -8.28 -5.38
CA GLU A 81 -5.17 -9.30 -6.03
C GLU A 81 -4.91 -9.10 -7.54
N PRO A 82 -3.72 -9.45 -8.06
CA PRO A 82 -3.23 -9.00 -9.36
C PRO A 82 -4.17 -9.33 -10.53
N SER A 83 -4.78 -10.53 -10.53
CA SER A 83 -5.55 -11.00 -11.68
C SER A 83 -7.07 -10.81 -11.56
N ARG A 84 -7.65 -10.76 -10.36
CA ARG A 84 -9.12 -10.64 -10.18
C ARG A 84 -9.54 -9.49 -9.27
N GLY A 85 -8.61 -8.76 -8.68
CA GLY A 85 -8.89 -7.53 -7.94
C GLY A 85 -9.12 -6.34 -8.87
N THR A 86 -9.86 -5.35 -8.38
CA THR A 86 -10.12 -4.12 -9.15
C THR A 86 -8.84 -3.32 -9.38
N ILE A 87 -7.99 -3.25 -8.36
CA ILE A 87 -6.68 -2.57 -8.46
C ILE A 87 -5.73 -3.36 -9.36
N GLY A 88 -5.58 -4.68 -9.18
CA GLY A 88 -4.74 -5.52 -10.05
C GLY A 88 -5.09 -5.37 -11.53
N ARG A 89 -6.37 -5.49 -11.88
CA ARG A 89 -6.84 -5.23 -13.26
C ARG A 89 -6.58 -3.81 -13.75
N ALA A 90 -6.67 -2.81 -12.87
CA ALA A 90 -6.42 -1.43 -13.24
C ALA A 90 -4.92 -1.15 -13.45
N ILE A 91 -4.04 -1.78 -12.67
CA ILE A 91 -2.58 -1.77 -12.89
C ILE A 91 -2.27 -2.42 -14.24
N SER A 92 -2.83 -3.60 -14.51
CA SER A 92 -2.63 -4.33 -15.77
C SER A 92 -3.05 -3.51 -16.99
N ARG A 93 -4.23 -2.88 -16.93
CA ARG A 93 -4.71 -1.96 -17.98
C ARG A 93 -3.81 -0.74 -18.16
N ALA A 94 -3.32 -0.14 -17.07
CA ALA A 94 -2.41 1.00 -17.12
C ALA A 94 -1.06 0.62 -17.74
N ALA A 95 -0.52 -0.56 -17.43
CA ALA A 95 0.70 -1.08 -18.03
C ALA A 95 0.54 -1.35 -19.53
N GLN A 96 -0.56 -2.01 -19.90
CA GLN A 96 -0.88 -2.29 -21.30
C GLN A 96 -1.05 -1.00 -22.13
N ALA A 97 -1.78 -0.01 -21.61
CA ALA A 97 -1.97 1.27 -22.28
C ALA A 97 -0.66 2.08 -22.43
N ALA A 98 0.33 1.83 -21.56
CA ALA A 98 1.63 2.48 -21.60
C ALA A 98 2.69 1.71 -22.41
N ASP A 99 2.32 0.58 -23.04
CA ASP A 99 3.23 -0.35 -23.72
C ASP A 99 4.42 -0.77 -22.82
N LYS A 100 4.10 -1.14 -21.58
CA LYS A 100 5.08 -1.52 -20.56
C LYS A 100 4.69 -2.86 -19.93
N PRO A 101 5.68 -3.64 -19.44
CA PRO A 101 5.37 -4.81 -18.64
C PRO A 101 4.56 -4.41 -17.39
N GLU A 102 3.81 -5.35 -16.83
CA GLU A 102 3.17 -5.13 -15.54
C GLU A 102 4.24 -5.08 -14.45
N PRO A 103 4.32 -4.02 -13.62
CA PRO A 103 5.34 -3.96 -12.59
C PRO A 103 5.09 -5.02 -11.52
N SER A 104 6.00 -6.00 -11.43
CA SER A 104 6.00 -7.04 -10.39
C SER A 104 5.88 -6.42 -9.00
N GLU A 105 5.13 -7.02 -8.08
CA GLU A 105 4.96 -6.54 -6.70
C GLU A 105 4.31 -5.15 -6.52
N LEU A 106 3.95 -4.40 -7.57
CA LEU A 106 3.34 -3.07 -7.39
C LEU A 106 2.01 -3.13 -6.64
N TRP A 107 1.16 -4.10 -6.97
CA TRP A 107 -0.10 -4.32 -6.26
C TRP A 107 0.17 -4.67 -4.78
N HIS A 108 1.22 -5.44 -4.51
CA HIS A 108 1.58 -5.91 -3.17
C HIS A 108 2.11 -4.76 -2.31
N ALA A 109 3.00 -3.93 -2.86
CA ALA A 109 3.45 -2.71 -2.21
C ALA A 109 2.30 -1.72 -1.95
N LEU A 110 1.30 -1.66 -2.84
CA LEU A 110 0.13 -0.78 -2.69
C LEU A 110 -0.77 -1.20 -1.51
N ILE A 111 -0.93 -2.49 -1.25
CA ILE A 111 -1.70 -2.99 -0.08
C ILE A 111 -0.94 -2.87 1.23
N PHE A 112 0.37 -2.67 1.21
CA PHE A 112 1.10 -2.18 2.38
C PHE A 112 0.93 -0.67 2.57
N TYR A 113 1.06 0.11 1.48
CA TYR A 113 1.02 1.58 1.53
C TYR A 113 -0.35 2.13 1.96
N THR A 114 -1.43 1.62 1.37
CA THR A 114 -2.75 2.26 1.43
C THR A 114 -3.41 2.14 2.81
N PRO A 115 -3.51 0.94 3.43
CA PRO A 115 -4.04 0.81 4.78
C PRO A 115 -3.21 1.60 5.78
N SER A 116 -1.87 1.49 5.70
CA SER A 116 -0.96 2.16 6.62
C SER A 116 -1.08 3.68 6.57
N THR A 117 -1.27 4.27 5.38
CA THR A 117 -1.48 5.72 5.28
C THR A 117 -2.82 6.16 5.85
N ILE A 118 -3.90 5.39 5.61
CA ILE A 118 -5.21 5.69 6.18
C ILE A 118 -5.17 5.61 7.71
N ILE A 119 -4.55 4.54 8.24
CA ILE A 119 -4.40 4.32 9.68
C ILE A 119 -3.53 5.43 10.30
N ARG A 120 -2.42 5.81 9.65
CA ARG A 120 -1.61 6.95 10.09
C ARG A 120 -2.43 8.21 10.26
N THR A 121 -3.20 8.60 9.24
CA THR A 121 -4.07 9.77 9.32
C THR A 121 -5.04 9.68 10.50
N LEU A 122 -5.71 8.53 10.70
CA LEU A 122 -6.68 8.36 11.77
C LEU A 122 -6.04 8.35 13.16
N VAL A 123 -4.86 7.72 13.31
CA VAL A 123 -4.13 7.67 14.57
C VAL A 123 -3.61 9.05 14.93
N GLU A 124 -2.91 9.73 14.01
CA GLU A 124 -2.34 11.06 14.25
C GLU A 124 -3.40 12.10 14.58
N GLN A 125 -4.58 12.04 13.94
CA GLN A 125 -5.73 12.90 14.27
C GLN A 125 -6.29 12.64 15.67
N SER A 126 -6.27 11.40 16.13
CA SER A 126 -6.90 11.00 17.39
C SER A 126 -5.99 11.04 18.61
N GLU A 127 -4.69 10.81 18.43
CA GLU A 127 -3.72 10.63 19.51
C GLU A 127 -2.67 11.76 19.55
N SER A 128 -2.72 12.71 18.59
CA SER A 128 -1.80 13.85 18.50
C SER A 128 -0.32 13.48 18.61
N ARG A 129 0.04 12.28 18.13
CA ARG A 129 1.42 11.77 18.13
C ARG A 129 1.75 11.18 16.76
N PRO A 130 3.01 11.27 16.31
CA PRO A 130 3.44 10.64 15.06
C PRO A 130 3.18 9.13 15.09
N TYR A 131 2.71 8.59 13.96
CA TYR A 131 2.54 7.16 13.78
C TYR A 131 3.41 6.64 12.64
N ARG A 132 4.24 5.64 12.97
CA ARG A 132 4.99 4.87 11.98
C ARG A 132 4.26 3.56 11.75
N GLY A 133 3.79 3.35 10.53
CA GLY A 133 3.11 2.11 10.17
C GLY A 133 4.06 0.96 9.83
N TYR A 134 3.49 -0.22 9.65
CA TYR A 134 4.25 -1.45 9.38
C TYR A 134 5.27 -1.30 8.24
N PRO A 135 4.95 -0.67 7.08
CA PRO A 135 5.91 -0.57 5.98
C PRO A 135 7.17 0.25 6.31
N GLU A 136 7.08 1.19 7.26
CA GLU A 136 8.24 1.95 7.72
C GLU A 136 9.03 1.17 8.77
N ILE A 137 8.36 0.46 9.67
CA ILE A 137 8.99 -0.34 10.73
C ILE A 137 9.79 -1.50 10.11
N ALA A 138 9.18 -2.23 9.19
CA ALA A 138 9.80 -3.35 8.47
C ALA A 138 10.79 -2.92 7.36
N GLY A 139 10.97 -1.61 7.12
CA GLY A 139 11.86 -1.09 6.08
C GLY A 139 11.40 -1.36 4.65
N LEU A 140 10.11 -1.66 4.44
CA LEU A 140 9.53 -1.86 3.11
C LEU A 140 9.57 -0.57 2.28
N SER A 141 9.31 0.58 2.92
CA SER A 141 9.29 1.88 2.25
C SER A 141 10.66 2.45 1.91
N THR A 142 11.72 1.97 2.56
CA THR A 142 13.08 2.53 2.43
C THR A 142 14.06 1.56 1.79
N ARG A 143 13.95 0.26 2.06
CA ARG A 143 14.91 -0.76 1.58
C ARG A 143 14.35 -1.66 0.49
N VAL A 144 13.10 -2.10 0.61
CA VAL A 144 12.52 -3.11 -0.29
C VAL A 144 11.90 -2.48 -1.53
N TRP A 145 11.01 -1.51 -1.35
CA TRP A 145 10.27 -0.87 -2.45
C TRP A 145 10.32 0.67 -2.43
N PRO A 146 11.50 1.31 -2.25
CA PRO A 146 11.59 2.77 -2.16
C PRO A 146 11.02 3.48 -3.39
N ARG A 147 11.18 2.89 -4.58
CA ARG A 147 10.64 3.43 -5.83
C ARG A 147 9.11 3.40 -5.88
N TYR A 148 8.47 2.32 -5.40
CA TYR A 148 7.01 2.23 -5.38
C TYR A 148 6.44 3.20 -4.35
N PHE A 149 7.02 3.27 -3.16
CA PHE A 149 6.58 4.21 -2.13
C PHE A 149 6.71 5.68 -2.57
N ALA A 150 7.79 6.04 -3.27
CA ALA A 150 7.92 7.37 -3.86
C ALA A 150 6.85 7.66 -4.92
N ALA A 151 6.54 6.69 -5.79
CA ALA A 151 5.46 6.81 -6.77
C ALA A 151 4.08 6.93 -6.10
N PHE A 152 3.83 6.15 -5.05
CA PHE A 152 2.58 6.22 -4.31
C PHE A 152 2.40 7.57 -3.62
N ALA A 153 3.41 8.05 -2.91
CA ALA A 153 3.36 9.36 -2.26
C ALA A 153 3.06 10.49 -3.25
N ARG A 154 3.59 10.39 -4.48
CA ARG A 154 3.41 11.43 -5.50
C ARG A 154 2.09 11.33 -6.26
N TYR A 155 1.63 10.13 -6.60
CA TYR A 155 0.56 9.93 -7.58
C TYR A 155 -0.63 9.14 -7.06
N TRP A 156 -0.43 8.25 -6.08
CA TRP A 156 -1.52 7.49 -5.45
C TRP A 156 -2.15 8.26 -4.28
N GLN A 157 -1.32 8.89 -3.45
CA GLN A 157 -1.75 9.60 -2.25
C GLN A 157 -2.80 10.68 -2.53
N PRO A 158 -2.67 11.53 -3.58
CA PRO A 158 -3.73 12.50 -3.90
C PRO A 158 -5.09 11.83 -4.13
N TYR A 159 -5.12 10.65 -4.76
CA TYR A 159 -6.35 9.89 -4.98
C TYR A 159 -6.94 9.32 -3.68
N VAL A 160 -6.09 8.81 -2.78
CA VAL A 160 -6.49 8.39 -1.42
C VAL A 160 -7.09 9.56 -0.60
N GLU A 161 -6.72 10.78 -0.95
CA GLU A 161 -7.22 12.04 -0.37
C GLU A 161 -8.42 12.62 -1.13
N GLY A 162 -8.99 11.87 -2.09
CA GLY A 162 -10.19 12.28 -2.84
C GLY A 162 -9.91 13.18 -4.05
N ARG A 163 -8.65 13.28 -4.50
CA ARG A 163 -8.27 14.09 -5.67
C ARG A 163 -7.98 13.22 -6.89
N GLY A 164 -8.63 13.51 -8.00
CA GLY A 164 -8.45 12.78 -9.26
C GLY A 164 -9.22 11.46 -9.30
N THR A 165 -8.79 10.54 -10.16
CA THR A 165 -9.49 9.27 -10.40
C THR A 165 -8.56 8.07 -10.21
N LEU A 166 -9.13 6.90 -9.93
CA LEU A 166 -8.39 5.65 -9.79
C LEU A 166 -7.51 5.38 -11.02
N GLN A 167 -8.09 5.49 -12.22
CA GLN A 167 -7.40 5.27 -13.49
C GLN A 167 -6.25 6.27 -13.68
N GLY A 168 -6.48 7.56 -13.41
CA GLY A 168 -5.44 8.59 -13.56
C GLY A 168 -4.27 8.39 -12.59
N ALA A 169 -4.58 8.05 -11.33
CA ALA A 169 -3.58 7.76 -10.31
C ALA A 169 -2.71 6.55 -10.68
N LEU A 170 -3.33 5.41 -11.03
CA LEU A 170 -2.59 4.20 -11.39
C LEU A 170 -1.82 4.35 -12.70
N THR A 171 -2.35 5.07 -13.68
CA THR A 171 -1.60 5.41 -14.91
C THR A 171 -0.34 6.19 -14.59
N SER A 172 -0.43 7.15 -13.68
CA SER A 172 0.71 7.98 -13.26
C SER A 172 1.74 7.18 -12.44
N VAL A 173 1.27 6.34 -11.53
CA VAL A 173 2.11 5.40 -10.76
C VAL A 173 2.86 4.48 -11.71
N VAL A 174 2.17 3.73 -12.57
CA VAL A 174 2.77 2.79 -13.53
C VAL A 174 3.80 3.52 -14.40
N ASN A 175 3.48 4.69 -14.94
CA ASN A 175 4.44 5.42 -15.75
C ASN A 175 5.69 5.85 -14.98
N SER A 176 5.53 6.32 -13.74
CA SER A 176 6.65 6.79 -12.92
C SER A 176 7.59 5.68 -12.47
N VAL A 177 7.08 4.47 -12.20
CA VAL A 177 7.89 3.32 -11.78
C VAL A 177 8.69 2.70 -12.92
N TYR A 178 8.60 3.26 -14.13
CA TYR A 178 9.48 2.93 -15.25
C TYR A 178 10.43 4.06 -15.65
N GLN A 179 10.22 5.29 -15.17
CA GLN A 179 11.15 6.38 -15.41
C GLN A 179 12.43 6.13 -14.62
N THR A 180 13.56 6.00 -15.31
CA THR A 180 14.88 6.12 -14.70
C THR A 180 15.04 7.56 -14.21
N VAL A 181 15.50 7.72 -12.96
CA VAL A 181 15.99 9.02 -12.49
C VAL A 181 17.24 9.30 -13.31
N VAL A 182 17.12 10.08 -14.39
CA VAL A 182 18.29 10.74 -14.98
C VAL A 182 18.69 11.81 -13.96
N PRO A 183 19.88 11.73 -13.33
CA PRO A 183 20.35 12.82 -12.51
C PRO A 183 20.35 14.07 -13.37
N ARG A 184 19.78 15.18 -12.87
CA ARG A 184 20.02 16.48 -13.49
C ARG A 184 21.52 16.76 -13.35
N THR A 185 22.32 16.35 -14.33
CA THR A 185 23.68 16.86 -14.49
C THR A 185 23.52 18.35 -14.79
N GLY A 186 23.79 19.16 -13.77
CA GLY A 186 23.83 20.61 -13.88
C GLY A 186 24.71 20.99 -15.06
N GLY A 187 24.14 21.75 -15.98
CA GLY A 187 24.89 22.32 -17.08
C GLY A 187 25.92 23.31 -16.54
N LEU A 188 27.16 22.86 -16.42
CA LEU A 188 28.31 23.75 -16.43
C LEU A 188 28.60 24.07 -17.90
N ARG A 189 28.14 25.25 -18.35
CA ARG A 189 28.69 25.88 -19.56
C ARG A 189 30.12 26.32 -19.25
N SER A 190 31.10 25.51 -19.64
CA SER A 190 32.48 25.98 -19.78
C SER A 190 32.60 26.76 -21.10
N SER A 191 32.50 28.08 -20.99
CA SER A 191 33.03 29.02 -21.97
C SER A 191 34.55 28.98 -21.91
N LEU A 192 35.20 28.47 -22.94
CA LEU A 192 36.60 28.78 -23.22
C LEU A 192 36.60 29.74 -24.41
N ALA A 193 36.67 31.03 -24.09
CA ALA A 193 37.05 32.05 -25.03
C ALA A 193 38.55 31.88 -25.33
N GLN A 194 38.85 31.80 -26.62
CA GLN A 194 40.17 31.98 -27.19
C GLN A 194 40.74 33.34 -26.76
N PHE A 195 41.99 33.34 -26.31
CA PHE A 195 42.88 34.50 -26.45
C PHE A 195 44.13 34.02 -27.19
N GLY A 196 44.38 34.65 -28.34
CA GLY A 196 45.71 34.78 -28.91
C GLY A 196 46.47 35.93 -28.27
#